data_AF-E7FP48-F1
#
_entry.id   AF-E7FP48-F1
#
_cell.length_a   1.000
_cell.length_b   1.000
_cell.length_c   1.000
_cell.angle_alpha   90.00
_cell.angle_beta   90.00
_cell.angle_gamma   90.00
#
_symmetry.space_group_name_H-M   'P 1'
#
loop_
_entity.id
_entity.type
_entity.pdbx_description
1 polymer ?
#
loop_
_entity_poly.entity_id
_entity_poly.type
_entity_poly.pdbx_seq_one_letter_code
_entity_poly.pdbx_strand_id
1 'polypeptide(L)' 'MIEAIKKHGAFLGLIMGCSRILRCNPFIRGGYDPVPDHFTLRRNRNPKDESSYKQQELKK' A
#
# COMPACT_ATOMS: atom_id res chain seq x y z
N MET A 1 3.94 -4.07 -3.37
CA MET A 1 3.50 -5.47 -3.56
C MET A 1 4.26 -6.43 -2.65
N ILE A 2 5.60 -6.49 -2.71
CA ILE A 2 6.43 -7.35 -1.86
C ILE A 2 6.10 -7.20 -0.37
N GLU A 3 5.94 -5.95 0.09
CA GLU A 3 5.65 -5.68 1.49
C GLU A 3 4.24 -6.14 1.94
N ALA A 4 3.26 -6.09 1.03
CA ALA A 4 1.91 -6.61 1.30
C ALA A 4 1.91 -8.13 1.44
N ILE A 5 2.75 -8.83 0.67
CA ILE A 5 2.94 -10.28 0.80
C ILE A 5 3.60 -10.60 2.15
N LYS A 6 4.60 -9.82 2.57
CA LYS A 6 5.27 -10.01 3.87
C LYS A 6 4.34 -9.73 5.06
N LYS A 7 3.49 -8.70 4.99
CA LYS A 7 2.59 -8.31 6.08
C LYS A 7 1.28 -9.11 6.14
N HIS A 8 0.69 -9.47 5.00
CA HIS A 8 -0.67 -10.04 4.95
C HIS A 8 -0.71 -11.45 4.30
N GLY A 9 0.44 -11.97 3.84
CA GLY A 9 0.52 -13.26 3.15
C GLY A 9 0.24 -13.16 1.65
N ALA A 10 0.50 -14.27 0.95
CA ALA A 10 0.48 -14.32 -0.52
C ALA A 10 -0.89 -13.99 -1.12
N PHE A 11 -1.97 -14.54 -0.56
CA PHE A 11 -3.34 -14.36 -1.09
C PHE A 11 -3.83 -12.92 -0.92
N LEU A 12 -3.77 -12.37 0.29
CA LEU A 12 -4.18 -10.98 0.56
C LEU A 12 -3.26 -9.97 -0.14
N GLY A 13 -1.95 -10.23 -0.19
CA GLY A 13 -0.99 -9.41 -0.93
C GLY A 13 -1.27 -9.36 -2.43
N LEU A 14 -1.75 -10.46 -3.01
CA LEU A 14 -2.15 -10.52 -4.42
C LEU A 14 -3.43 -9.72 -4.68
N ILE A 15 -4.46 -9.87 -3.84
CA ILE A 15 -5.71 -9.09 -3.95
C ILE A 15 -5.43 -7.58 -3.78
N MET A 16 -4.62 -7.21 -2.77
CA MET A 16 -4.12 -5.85 -2.55
C MET A 16 -3.43 -5.27 -3.80
N GLY A 17 -2.60 -6.07 -4.47
CA GLY A 17 -1.87 -5.68 -5.68
C GLY A 17 -2.78 -5.55 -6.91
N CYS A 18 -3.65 -6.53 -7.14
CA CYS A 18 -4.63 -6.49 -8.23
C CYS A 18 -5.56 -5.29 -8.10
N SER A 19 -6.01 -4.96 -6.89
CA SER A 19 -6.85 -3.77 -6.66
C SER A 19 -6.15 -2.45 -7.03
N ARG A 20 -4.83 -2.38 -6.88
CA ARG A 20 -4.03 -1.20 -7.27
C ARG A 20 -3.96 -1.07 -8.78
N ILE A 21 -3.80 -2.18 -9.51
CA ILE A 21 -3.80 -2.20 -10.98
C ILE A 21 -5.17 -1.79 -11.52
N LEU A 22 -6.26 -2.37 -10.99
CA LEU A 22 -7.63 -2.06 -11.40
C LEU A 22 -8.03 -0.59 -11.14
N ARG A 23 -7.35 0.10 -10.22
CA ARG A 23 -7.60 1.52 -9.90
C ARG A 23 -6.64 2.47 -10.64
N CYS A 24 -5.66 1.95 -11.38
CA CYS A 24 -4.72 2.76 -12.14
C CYS A 24 -5.36 3.22 -13.45
N ASN A 25 -5.86 4.45 -13.44
CA ASN A 25 -6.36 5.14 -14.63
C ASN A 25 -5.39 6.27 -15.02
N PRO A 26 -5.11 6.50 -16.31
CA PRO A 26 -4.15 7.52 -16.77
C PRO A 26 -4.53 8.96 -16.41
N PHE A 27 -5.79 9.19 -16.03
CA PHE A 27 -6.31 10.49 -15.62
C PHE A 27 -6.26 10.73 -14.10
N ILE A 28 -5.79 9.76 -13.30
CA ILE A 28 -5.69 9.90 -11.85
C ILE A 28 -4.23 10.17 -11.47
N ARG A 29 -4.00 11.23 -10.70
CA ARG A 29 -2.68 11.50 -10.11
C ARG A 29 -2.26 10.30 -9.24
N GLY A 30 -1.17 9.66 -9.66
CA GLY A 30 -0.46 8.67 -8.88
C GLY A 30 0.01 9.27 -7.54
N GLY A 31 0.36 8.40 -6.62
CA GLY A 31 0.90 8.80 -5.33
C GLY A 31 1.43 7.58 -4.59
N TYR A 32 2.18 7.82 -3.53
CA TYR A 32 2.66 6.76 -2.65
C TYR A 32 1.47 6.13 -1.91
N ASP A 33 1.37 4.80 -1.91
CA ASP A 33 0.26 4.06 -1.27
C ASP A 33 0.85 3.04 -0.29
N PRO A 34 1.16 3.47 0.95
CA PRO A 34 1.81 2.62 1.94
C PRO A 34 0.93 1.41 2.28
N VAL A 35 1.55 0.29 2.63
CA VAL A 35 0.82 -0.91 3.04
C VAL A 35 0.45 -0.78 4.53
N PRO A 36 -0.84 -0.65 4.87
CA PRO A 36 -1.29 -0.58 6.25
C PRO A 36 -1.07 -1.90 6.96
N ASP A 37 -1.04 -1.89 8.30
CA ASP A 37 -0.89 -3.11 9.11
C ASP A 37 -2.17 -3.96 9.13
N HIS A 38 -3.31 -3.38 8.76
CA HIS A 38 -4.59 -4.06 8.63
C HIS A 38 -5.04 -4.09 7.16
N PHE A 39 -5.62 -5.21 6.72
CA PHE A 39 -6.07 -5.38 5.34
C PHE A 39 -7.18 -4.37 4.98
N THR A 40 -6.92 -3.53 3.96
CA THR A 40 -7.93 -2.62 3.39
C THR A 40 -7.68 -2.38 1.91
N LEU A 41 -8.72 -2.58 1.09
CA LEU A 41 -8.67 -2.38 -0.37
C LEU A 41 -8.87 -0.92 -0.78
N ARG A 42 -9.18 -0.03 0.16
CA ARG A 42 -9.33 1.40 -0.13
C ARG A 42 -7.97 2.07 -0.23
N ARG A 43 -7.86 3.07 -1.11
CA ARG A 43 -6.66 3.90 -1.24
C ARG A 43 -6.44 4.60 0.08
N ASN A 44 -5.25 4.45 0.65
CA ASN A 44 -4.95 5.07 1.92
C ASN A 44 -4.42 6.49 1.68
N ARG A 45 -5.31 7.50 1.71
CA ARG A 45 -4.93 8.92 1.52
C ARG A 45 -4.41 9.58 2.82
N ASN A 46 -4.20 8.80 3.88
CA ASN A 46 -3.85 9.36 5.17
C ASN A 46 -2.34 9.72 5.23
N PRO A 47 -1.98 11.02 5.34
CA PRO A 47 -0.58 11.45 5.32
C PRO A 47 0.22 10.95 6.53
N LYS A 48 -0.44 10.52 7.61
CA LYS A 48 0.22 9.94 8.79
C LYS A 48 0.91 8.61 8.46
N ASP A 49 0.36 7.84 7.52
CA ASP A 49 0.91 6.54 7.14
C ASP A 49 2.17 6.69 6.28
N GLU A 50 2.31 7.80 5.56
CA GLU A 50 3.54 8.16 4.86
C GLU A 50 4.69 8.46 5.84
N SER A 51 4.40 9.20 6.92
CA SER A 51 5.37 9.48 7.97
C SER A 51 5.79 8.20 8.72
N SER A 52 4.83 7.32 9.04
CA SER A 52 5.11 6.01 9.67
C SER A 52 6.04 5.15 8.81
N TYR A 53 5.85 5.16 7.49
CA TYR A 53 6.71 4.42 6.56
C TYR A 53 8.12 5.01 6.47
N LYS A 54 8.25 6.33 6.32
CA LYS A 54 9.57 6.99 6.31
C LYS A 54 10.34 6.74 7.60
N GLN A 55 9.66 6.71 8.74
CA GLN A 55 10.26 6.35 10.03
C GLN A 55 10.71 4.88 10.07
N GLN A 56 10.00 3.96 9.41
CA GLN A 56 10.41 2.55 9.28
C GLN A 56 11.67 2.42 8.40
N GLU A 57 11.77 3.16 7.30
CA GLU A 57 12.98 3.15 6.46
C GLU A 57 14.19 3.80 7.13
N LEU A 58 13.98 4.89 7.89
CA LEU A 58 15.07 5.58 8.60
C LEU A 58 15.67 4.76 9.77
N LYS A 59 14.92 3.77 10.27
CA LYS A 59 15.29 2.90 11.39
C LYS A 59 15.87 1.55 10.96
N LYS A 60 15.99 1.30 9.65
CA LYS A 60 16.49 0.05 9.08
C LYS A 60 17.96 0.18 8.69
#